data_AF-A0A9J8CPB8-F1
#
_entry.id   AF-A0A9J8CPB8-F1
#
_cell.length_a   1.000
_cell.length_b   1.000
_cell.length_c   1.000
_cell.angle_alpha   90.00
_cell.angle_beta   90.00
_cell.angle_gamma   90.00
#
_symmetry.space_group_name_H-M   'P 1'
#
loop_
_entity.id
_entity.type
_entity.pdbx_description
1 polymer ?
#
loop_
_entity_poly.entity_id
_entity_poly.type
_entity_poly.pdbx_seq_one_letter_code
_entity_poly.pdbx_strand_id
1 'polypeptide(L)'
;MFSTLSLVFVITLLTKGCDCQSFACGRAPLNTKIVGGQNASAGAWPWQASLHEDGSHFCGGSLINTEWVLTAAHCFPSIPNPAVYTVYLGRQSQELSNPNEVSRSVSQVILHPAYNDLPHNNDMALLHLSSPVTFTNFIQPVCLAAEGSIFNSDTMWVTGWGTIDSGVPLPSPQNLLEVDVPMVGNIKCNCLNGGITENMMCAGPLEGGKDSCQGDSGGPMVIREGSTWIQAGVVSFGQGCALPNLPGVYARVQNYQNWITQHVGMNNAGFIQFISNAPVLDETCPSSAPVCGGSAGLWPWMASITYRNYPVCVGTLISDQFVMTSVACFARFMGTDGWEVVLNVVQPDCSSMPIATDVANVFFDDILGNGVALLQLTQPFSQVANLPVNTYDLSFGPGTQCSVIGWDSEAGTYLPFHELQTTIVNCDPSDNPQISICTELLNVQQDDDGSPLLCKVNDMWVQTGILSIPPGSEISPFSNSTVFIQTSPFTYFLTNTIYNVPSILDGAESFSPLSLTYILLLSLPAVLQAFF
;
A
#
# COMPACT_ATOMS: atom_id res chain seq x y z
N MET A 1 71.15 4.82 43.29
CA MET A 1 70.82 5.38 41.96
C MET A 1 70.14 4.35 41.04
N PHE A 2 69.32 3.46 41.60
CA PHE A 2 68.52 2.46 40.86
C PHE A 2 67.19 2.32 41.62
N SER A 3 66.20 3.17 41.34
CA SER A 3 64.82 2.94 41.82
C SER A 3 63.77 3.82 41.15
N THR A 4 64.15 4.84 40.38
CA THR A 4 63.21 5.77 39.75
C THR A 4 63.01 5.52 38.26
N LEU A 5 63.89 4.76 37.60
CA LEU A 5 63.78 4.48 36.15
C LEU A 5 62.80 3.34 35.80
N SER A 6 62.54 2.40 36.72
CA SER A 6 61.63 1.27 36.43
C SER A 6 60.14 1.60 36.56
N LEU A 7 59.77 2.65 37.31
CA LEU A 7 58.36 3.02 37.46
C LEU A 7 57.83 3.77 36.23
N VAL A 8 58.69 4.53 35.55
CA VAL A 8 58.32 5.28 34.34
C VAL A 8 58.12 4.33 33.14
N PHE A 9 58.85 3.21 33.08
CA PHE A 9 58.72 2.23 31.99
C PHE A 9 57.51 1.29 32.14
N VAL A 10 56.99 1.10 33.37
CA VAL A 10 55.79 0.29 33.61
C VAL A 10 54.51 1.12 33.42
N ILE A 11 54.55 2.43 33.67
CA ILE A 11 53.40 3.32 33.47
C ILE A 11 53.18 3.66 31.98
N THR A 12 54.22 3.67 31.14
CA THR A 12 54.07 3.87 29.68
C THR A 12 53.60 2.62 28.92
N LEU A 13 53.64 1.43 29.51
CA LEU A 13 53.11 0.20 28.89
C LEU A 13 51.62 -0.09 29.21
N LEU A 14 51.00 0.67 30.12
CA LEU A 14 49.58 0.53 30.47
C LEU A 14 48.67 1.61 29.85
N THR A 15 49.23 2.52 29.05
CA THR A 15 48.45 3.48 28.23
C THR A 15 48.46 3.12 26.74
N LYS A 16 48.49 1.83 26.40
CA LYS A 16 47.73 1.41 25.22
C LYS A 16 46.27 1.66 25.57
N GLY A 17 45.86 2.92 25.44
CA GLY A 17 44.46 3.24 25.25
C GLY A 17 43.96 2.23 24.24
N CYS A 18 42.93 1.50 24.63
CA CYS A 18 42.09 0.88 23.64
C CYS A 18 41.69 2.05 22.74
N ASP A 19 42.31 2.16 21.56
CA ASP A 19 41.73 2.89 20.45
C ASP A 19 40.42 2.15 20.22
N CYS A 20 39.39 2.57 20.95
CA CYS A 20 38.02 2.36 20.59
C CYS A 20 37.92 3.11 19.26
N GLN A 21 38.26 2.45 18.15
CA GLN A 21 38.00 2.96 16.82
C GLN A 21 36.50 3.26 16.82
N SER A 22 36.15 4.52 17.04
CA SER A 22 34.78 4.98 16.93
C SER A 22 34.35 4.57 15.53
N PHE A 23 33.34 3.70 15.44
CA PHE A 23 32.76 3.28 14.18
C PHE A 23 32.33 4.54 13.42
N ALA A 24 33.13 4.98 12.45
CA ALA A 24 32.88 6.22 11.74
C ALA A 24 31.84 5.96 10.64
N CYS A 25 30.57 6.04 11.01
CA CYS A 25 29.43 5.94 10.10
C CYS A 25 29.02 7.30 9.53
N GLY A 26 28.10 7.30 8.56
CA GLY A 26 27.42 8.49 8.06
C GLY A 26 28.32 9.45 7.30
N ARG A 27 29.48 9.01 6.80
CA ARG A 27 30.41 9.85 6.03
C ARG A 27 30.21 9.62 4.53
N ALA A 28 29.97 10.70 3.80
CA ALA A 28 29.89 10.70 2.34
C ALA A 28 30.95 11.64 1.73
N PRO A 29 32.22 11.17 1.56
CA PRO A 29 33.33 12.05 1.16
C PRO A 29 33.18 12.70 -0.21
N LEU A 30 32.37 12.09 -1.10
CA LEU A 30 32.16 12.55 -2.47
C LEU A 30 30.85 13.31 -2.66
N ASN A 31 30.01 13.41 -1.61
CA ASN A 31 28.77 14.17 -1.64
C ASN A 31 29.07 15.67 -1.43
N THR A 32 29.26 16.38 -2.54
CA THR A 32 29.69 17.79 -2.57
C THR A 32 28.57 18.77 -2.94
N LYS A 33 27.42 18.27 -3.38
CA LYS A 33 26.24 19.06 -3.74
C LYS A 33 24.99 18.32 -3.29
N ILE A 34 23.99 19.09 -2.86
CA ILE A 34 22.70 18.59 -2.41
C ILE A 34 21.67 19.25 -3.34
N VAL A 35 21.24 18.55 -4.38
CA VAL A 35 20.26 19.01 -5.39
C VAL A 35 19.36 17.82 -5.74
N GLY A 36 18.05 17.91 -5.50
CA GLY A 36 17.13 16.77 -5.63
C GLY A 36 16.51 16.59 -7.01
N GLY A 37 16.03 15.37 -7.28
CA GLY A 37 15.31 14.97 -8.49
C GLY A 37 16.21 14.68 -9.69
N GLN A 38 17.46 14.27 -9.46
CA GLN A 38 18.46 14.07 -10.52
C GLN A 38 19.30 12.82 -10.27
N ASN A 39 20.12 12.46 -11.25
CA ASN A 39 21.09 11.37 -11.14
C ASN A 39 22.10 11.68 -10.03
N ALA A 40 22.20 10.78 -9.06
CA ALA A 40 23.22 10.82 -8.04
C ALA A 40 24.60 10.55 -8.67
N SER A 41 25.59 11.33 -8.23
CA SER A 41 26.99 11.10 -8.61
C SER A 41 27.52 9.82 -7.95
N ALA A 42 28.44 9.12 -8.63
CA ALA A 42 29.06 7.92 -8.08
C ALA A 42 29.69 8.19 -6.70
N GLY A 43 29.28 7.42 -5.69
CA GLY A 43 29.76 7.57 -4.31
C GLY A 43 29.14 8.73 -3.52
N ALA A 44 28.13 9.43 -4.06
CA ALA A 44 27.37 10.43 -3.30
C ALA A 44 26.62 9.80 -2.11
N TRP A 45 26.18 8.54 -2.25
CA TRP A 45 25.45 7.78 -1.24
C TRP A 45 26.15 6.44 -0.98
N PRO A 46 27.31 6.44 -0.29
CA PRO A 46 28.21 5.28 -0.24
C PRO A 46 27.68 4.09 0.59
N TRP A 47 26.55 4.25 1.28
CA TRP A 47 25.85 3.17 1.97
C TRP A 47 24.78 2.50 1.12
N GLN A 48 24.38 3.10 -0.01
CA GLN A 48 23.30 2.55 -0.84
C GLN A 48 23.68 1.14 -1.31
N ALA A 49 22.81 0.19 -1.02
CA ALA A 49 22.89 -1.19 -1.48
C ALA A 49 21.85 -1.45 -2.57
N SER A 50 22.24 -2.23 -3.58
CA SER A 50 21.34 -2.80 -4.58
C SER A 50 21.19 -4.29 -4.27
N LEU A 51 19.96 -4.73 -3.96
CA LEU A 51 19.65 -6.13 -3.68
C LEU A 51 19.20 -6.81 -4.97
N HIS A 52 19.84 -7.93 -5.29
CA HIS A 52 19.53 -8.72 -6.47
C HIS A 52 19.10 -10.13 -6.10
N GLU A 53 18.07 -10.62 -6.77
CA GLU A 53 17.62 -12.02 -6.76
C GLU A 53 17.80 -12.54 -8.20
N ASP A 54 18.50 -13.66 -8.34
CA ASP A 54 18.81 -14.28 -9.65
C ASP A 54 19.40 -13.32 -10.71
N GLY A 55 20.12 -12.30 -10.24
CA GLY A 55 20.82 -11.32 -11.08
C GLY A 55 20.04 -10.03 -11.36
N SER A 56 18.75 -9.96 -11.04
CA SER A 56 17.92 -8.76 -11.22
C SER A 56 17.77 -7.95 -9.94
N HIS A 57 17.88 -6.63 -10.06
CA HIS A 57 17.58 -5.70 -8.98
C HIS A 57 16.10 -5.79 -8.62
N PHE A 58 15.78 -5.87 -7.33
CA PHE A 58 14.39 -5.93 -6.85
C PHE A 58 14.11 -5.01 -5.65
N CYS A 59 15.12 -4.71 -4.82
CA CYS A 59 15.01 -3.81 -3.68
C CYS A 59 16.31 -3.04 -3.42
N GLY A 60 16.17 -1.94 -2.70
CA GLY A 60 17.26 -1.20 -2.09
C GLY A 60 17.66 -1.71 -0.70
N GLY A 61 18.70 -1.10 -0.16
CA GLY A 61 19.18 -1.35 1.19
C GLY A 61 20.23 -0.33 1.60
N SER A 62 20.72 -0.47 2.82
CA SER A 62 21.72 0.43 3.40
C SER A 62 22.77 -0.34 4.18
N LEU A 63 24.04 -0.13 3.85
CA LEU A 63 25.15 -0.67 4.61
C LEU A 63 25.19 0.00 5.99
N ILE A 64 25.12 -0.78 7.06
CA ILE A 64 25.14 -0.26 8.44
C ILE A 64 26.47 -0.56 9.16
N ASN A 65 27.23 -1.55 8.68
CA ASN A 65 28.63 -1.78 9.04
C ASN A 65 29.34 -2.64 7.98
N THR A 66 30.48 -3.27 8.31
CA THR A 66 31.24 -4.08 7.35
C THR A 66 30.53 -5.35 6.87
N GLU A 67 29.54 -5.86 7.60
CA GLU A 67 28.95 -7.20 7.39
C GLU A 67 27.42 -7.19 7.35
N TRP A 68 26.78 -6.04 7.59
CA TRP A 68 25.33 -5.95 7.76
C TRP A 68 24.72 -4.87 6.87
N VAL A 69 23.59 -5.23 6.26
CA VAL A 69 22.72 -4.34 5.48
C VAL A 69 21.34 -4.30 6.11
N LEU A 70 20.79 -3.09 6.24
CA LEU A 70 19.41 -2.83 6.66
C LEU A 70 18.53 -2.60 5.43
N THR A 71 17.36 -3.23 5.41
CA THR A 71 16.39 -3.16 4.30
C THR A 71 14.97 -3.43 4.83
N ALA A 72 13.97 -3.54 3.95
CA ALA A 72 12.58 -3.84 4.28
C ALA A 72 12.33 -5.36 4.36
N ALA A 73 11.35 -5.77 5.16
CA ALA A 73 10.95 -7.18 5.29
C ALA A 73 10.10 -7.64 4.10
N HIS A 74 9.23 -6.78 3.55
CA HIS A 74 8.37 -7.09 2.41
C HIS A 74 9.15 -7.43 1.13
N CYS A 75 10.43 -7.06 1.06
CA CYS A 75 11.35 -7.45 0.00
C CYS A 75 11.57 -8.97 -0.08
N PHE A 76 11.19 -9.73 0.94
CA PHE A 76 11.46 -11.16 1.03
C PHE A 76 10.20 -11.98 1.28
N PRO A 77 10.13 -13.23 0.79
CA PRO A 77 9.09 -14.15 1.22
C PRO A 77 9.27 -14.50 2.70
N SER A 78 8.21 -14.98 3.36
CA SER A 78 8.23 -15.28 4.80
C SER A 78 9.30 -16.31 5.22
N ILE A 79 9.76 -17.14 4.28
CA ILE A 79 10.90 -18.05 4.45
C ILE A 79 11.91 -17.75 3.35
N PRO A 80 12.84 -16.80 3.55
CA PRO A 80 13.81 -16.41 2.56
C PRO A 80 14.90 -17.49 2.37
N ASN A 81 15.39 -17.64 1.14
CA ASN A 81 16.56 -18.45 0.83
C ASN A 81 17.79 -17.54 0.62
N PRO A 82 18.71 -17.40 1.60
CA PRO A 82 19.87 -16.50 1.45
C PRO A 82 20.72 -16.75 0.20
N ALA A 83 20.75 -17.98 -0.31
CA ALA A 83 21.61 -18.38 -1.42
C ALA A 83 21.28 -17.72 -2.77
N VAL A 84 20.06 -17.20 -2.95
CA VAL A 84 19.65 -16.53 -4.21
C VAL A 84 19.94 -15.03 -4.21
N TYR A 85 20.29 -14.46 -3.04
CA TYR A 85 20.46 -13.03 -2.89
C TYR A 85 21.92 -12.59 -3.00
N THR A 86 22.14 -11.52 -3.78
CA THR A 86 23.42 -10.82 -3.89
C THR A 86 23.24 -9.35 -3.57
N VAL A 87 24.12 -8.80 -2.74
CA VAL A 87 24.19 -7.38 -2.40
C VAL A 87 25.31 -6.74 -3.21
N TYR A 88 25.00 -5.66 -3.92
CA TYR A 88 25.98 -4.80 -4.59
C TYR A 88 26.11 -3.46 -3.86
N LEU A 89 27.35 -3.04 -3.61
CA LEU A 89 27.72 -1.80 -2.91
C LEU A 89 28.68 -1.00 -3.78
N GLY A 90 28.63 0.34 -3.70
CA GLY A 90 29.44 1.21 -4.55
C GLY A 90 29.00 1.26 -6.02
N ARG A 91 27.81 0.71 -6.30
CA ARG A 91 27.14 0.74 -7.62
C ARG A 91 26.55 2.12 -7.88
N GLN A 92 26.61 2.58 -9.13
CA GLN A 92 25.97 3.83 -9.57
C GLN A 92 24.92 3.58 -10.67
N SER A 93 25.14 2.63 -11.57
CA SER A 93 24.22 2.32 -12.68
C SER A 93 23.87 0.83 -12.70
N GLN A 94 22.62 0.46 -13.04
CA GLN A 94 22.26 -0.95 -13.21
C GLN A 94 22.84 -1.56 -14.50
N GLU A 95 23.07 -0.75 -15.55
CA GLU A 95 23.46 -1.23 -16.89
C GLU A 95 24.94 -1.00 -17.26
N LEU A 96 25.59 0.02 -16.68
CA LEU A 96 26.97 0.40 -17.02
C LEU A 96 28.02 -0.29 -16.14
N SER A 97 29.29 -0.14 -16.55
CA SER A 97 30.43 -0.59 -15.74
C SER A 97 30.53 0.21 -14.44
N ASN A 98 30.57 -0.50 -13.31
CA ASN A 98 30.73 0.08 -11.98
C ASN A 98 32.13 -0.28 -11.40
N PRO A 99 33.18 0.52 -11.68
CA PRO A 99 34.56 0.19 -11.28
C PRO A 99 34.81 0.20 -9.76
N ASN A 100 33.89 0.79 -8.99
CA ASN A 100 33.97 0.87 -7.53
C ASN A 100 33.06 -0.15 -6.84
N GLU A 101 32.37 -0.99 -7.61
CA GLU A 101 31.40 -1.94 -7.07
C GLU A 101 32.06 -3.12 -6.39
N VAL A 102 31.46 -3.54 -5.29
CA VAL A 102 31.77 -4.80 -4.61
C VAL A 102 30.47 -5.56 -4.42
N SER A 103 30.47 -6.84 -4.78
CA SER A 103 29.36 -7.76 -4.52
C SER A 103 29.64 -8.69 -3.35
N ARG A 104 28.59 -9.06 -2.63
CA ARG A 104 28.60 -10.06 -1.55
C ARG A 104 27.35 -10.93 -1.66
N SER A 105 27.52 -12.24 -1.55
CA SER A 105 26.38 -13.13 -1.31
C SER A 105 25.83 -12.93 0.10
N VAL A 106 24.57 -13.26 0.31
CA VAL A 106 23.91 -13.20 1.63
C VAL A 106 24.05 -14.54 2.35
N SER A 107 24.48 -14.50 3.61
CA SER A 107 24.59 -15.69 4.47
C SER A 107 23.35 -15.92 5.33
N GLN A 108 22.64 -14.84 5.68
CA GLN A 108 21.43 -14.89 6.47
C GLN A 108 20.52 -13.70 6.15
N VAL A 109 19.22 -13.95 6.08
CA VAL A 109 18.15 -12.94 6.04
C VAL A 109 17.39 -13.03 7.35
N ILE A 110 17.21 -11.92 8.04
CA ILE A 110 16.51 -11.84 9.33
C ILE A 110 15.37 -10.85 9.19
N LEU A 111 14.15 -11.36 9.06
CA LEU A 111 12.93 -10.55 9.07
C LEU A 111 12.59 -10.18 10.52
N HIS A 112 12.06 -8.97 10.74
CA HIS A 112 11.55 -8.63 12.05
C HIS A 112 10.43 -9.61 12.46
N PRO A 113 10.47 -10.22 13.65
CA PRO A 113 9.55 -11.31 14.02
C PRO A 113 8.08 -10.88 14.14
N ALA A 114 7.84 -9.58 14.28
CA ALA A 114 6.50 -8.99 14.33
C ALA A 114 6.08 -8.33 13.00
N TYR A 115 6.82 -8.56 11.90
CA TYR A 115 6.43 -8.09 10.58
C TYR A 115 5.07 -8.69 10.18
N ASN A 116 4.18 -7.85 9.65
CA ASN A 116 2.90 -8.28 9.10
C ASN A 116 2.71 -7.71 7.69
N ASP A 117 2.22 -8.53 6.77
CA ASP A 117 2.03 -8.12 5.38
C ASP A 117 0.90 -7.09 5.20
N LEU A 118 0.03 -6.96 6.19
CA LEU A 118 -1.06 -5.97 6.22
C LEU A 118 -1.15 -5.41 7.65
N PRO A 119 -0.74 -4.16 7.94
CA PRO A 119 -0.46 -3.01 7.04
C PRO A 119 1.04 -2.73 6.77
N HIS A 120 1.89 -3.73 6.53
CA HIS A 120 3.36 -3.56 6.50
C HIS A 120 3.94 -2.95 7.78
N ASN A 121 3.34 -3.23 8.94
CA ASN A 121 3.92 -2.84 10.22
C ASN A 121 5.15 -3.70 10.52
N ASN A 122 6.14 -3.11 11.18
CA ASN A 122 7.43 -3.75 11.45
C ASN A 122 8.19 -4.19 10.19
N ASP A 123 8.04 -3.43 9.10
CA ASP A 123 8.66 -3.72 7.80
C ASP A 123 10.15 -3.43 7.79
N MET A 124 10.91 -4.33 8.41
CA MET A 124 12.35 -4.19 8.53
C MET A 124 13.05 -5.55 8.55
N ALA A 125 14.17 -5.64 7.84
CA ALA A 125 14.99 -6.83 7.74
C ALA A 125 16.49 -6.50 7.78
N LEU A 126 17.26 -7.47 8.25
CA LEU A 126 18.72 -7.43 8.25
C LEU A 126 19.28 -8.53 7.34
N LEU A 127 20.27 -8.17 6.54
CA LEU A 127 21.05 -9.11 5.74
C LEU A 127 22.46 -9.21 6.31
N HIS A 128 22.90 -10.43 6.60
CA HIS A 128 24.28 -10.71 6.97
C HIS A 128 25.06 -11.13 5.73
N LEU A 129 26.08 -10.34 5.37
CA LEU A 129 26.93 -10.60 4.21
C LEU A 129 27.81 -11.82 4.46
N SER A 130 28.15 -12.56 3.40
CA SER A 130 29.00 -13.75 3.50
C SER A 130 30.45 -13.46 3.89
N SER A 131 30.90 -12.21 3.72
CA SER A 131 32.21 -11.73 4.16
C SER A 131 32.22 -10.20 4.27
N PRO A 132 33.08 -9.62 5.12
CA PRO A 132 33.13 -8.18 5.32
C PRO A 132 33.50 -7.42 4.05
N VAL A 133 33.02 -6.18 3.95
CA VAL A 133 33.45 -5.21 2.94
C VAL A 133 34.49 -4.24 3.49
N THR A 134 35.38 -3.79 2.62
CA THR A 134 36.37 -2.77 2.94
C THR A 134 35.76 -1.40 2.66
N PHE A 135 35.82 -0.49 3.63
CA PHE A 135 35.35 0.87 3.42
C PHE A 135 36.26 1.64 2.46
N THR A 136 35.63 2.36 1.52
CA THR A 136 36.27 3.20 0.50
C THR A 136 35.52 4.53 0.39
N ASN A 137 35.92 5.44 -0.50
CA ASN A 137 35.13 6.64 -0.75
C ASN A 137 33.74 6.36 -1.36
N PHE A 138 33.50 5.15 -1.86
CA PHE A 138 32.26 4.72 -2.51
C PHE A 138 31.46 3.71 -1.67
N ILE A 139 32.05 3.17 -0.60
CA ILE A 139 31.46 2.17 0.29
C ILE A 139 31.72 2.61 1.73
N GLN A 140 30.70 3.09 2.42
CA GLN A 140 30.75 3.54 3.81
C GLN A 140 29.43 3.18 4.49
N PRO A 141 29.41 2.87 5.79
CA PRO A 141 28.16 2.62 6.49
C PRO A 141 27.44 3.94 6.81
N VAL A 142 26.11 3.93 6.83
CA VAL A 142 25.29 5.03 7.33
C VAL A 142 25.15 4.94 8.86
N CYS A 143 24.97 6.08 9.54
CA CYS A 143 24.55 6.05 10.94
C CYS A 143 23.04 5.79 11.03
N LEU A 144 22.58 5.20 12.13
CA LEU A 144 21.16 4.94 12.35
C LEU A 144 20.60 5.93 13.37
N ALA A 145 19.34 6.35 13.19
CA ALA A 145 18.66 7.17 14.19
C ALA A 145 18.47 6.38 15.49
N ALA A 146 18.96 6.93 16.61
CA ALA A 146 18.82 6.31 17.91
C ALA A 146 17.40 6.49 18.48
N GLU A 147 17.00 5.61 19.39
CA GLU A 147 15.78 5.77 20.19
C GLU A 147 15.74 7.16 20.85
N GLY A 148 14.57 7.82 20.79
CA GLY A 148 14.41 9.20 21.24
C GLY A 148 14.90 10.27 20.26
N SER A 149 15.22 9.91 19.01
CA SER A 149 15.41 10.90 17.94
C SER A 149 14.09 11.60 17.59
N ILE A 150 14.17 12.90 17.34
CA ILE A 150 13.03 13.76 17.02
C ILE A 150 13.24 14.35 15.63
N PHE A 151 12.32 14.01 14.73
CA PHE A 151 12.24 14.57 13.38
C PHE A 151 11.02 15.49 13.30
N ASN A 152 11.22 16.71 12.80
CA ASN A 152 10.19 17.72 12.64
C ASN A 152 9.96 17.99 11.15
N SER A 153 9.64 19.23 10.73
CA SER A 153 9.50 19.61 9.31
C SER A 153 10.85 19.65 8.55
N ASP A 154 11.68 18.63 8.79
CA ASP A 154 12.98 18.45 8.18
C ASP A 154 12.85 18.01 6.72
N THR A 155 13.89 18.31 5.95
CA THR A 155 14.05 17.78 4.59
C THR A 155 14.90 16.51 4.64
N MET A 156 14.31 15.41 4.20
CA MET A 156 14.94 14.09 4.12
C MET A 156 15.43 13.81 2.71
N TRP A 157 16.37 12.88 2.58
CA TRP A 157 16.90 12.40 1.30
C TRP A 157 16.56 10.94 1.12
N VAL A 158 16.04 10.60 -0.05
CA VAL A 158 15.70 9.24 -0.44
C VAL A 158 16.43 8.92 -1.74
N THR A 159 16.94 7.70 -1.83
CA THR A 159 17.78 7.25 -2.95
C THR A 159 17.43 5.84 -3.38
N GLY A 160 17.48 5.59 -4.68
CA GLY A 160 17.28 4.25 -5.22
C GLY A 160 17.25 4.18 -6.74
N TRP A 161 16.97 2.98 -7.24
CA TRP A 161 16.90 2.62 -8.66
C TRP A 161 15.49 2.21 -9.08
N GLY A 162 14.49 2.52 -8.26
CA GLY A 162 13.11 2.24 -8.54
C GLY A 162 12.59 2.98 -9.77
N THR A 163 11.33 2.69 -10.11
CA THR A 163 10.58 3.36 -11.15
C THR A 163 10.52 4.87 -10.88
N ILE A 164 10.50 5.69 -11.93
CA ILE A 164 10.44 7.16 -11.78
C ILE A 164 9.01 7.69 -11.64
N ASP A 165 8.04 6.81 -11.89
CA ASP A 165 6.60 7.00 -11.75
C ASP A 165 5.93 5.62 -11.65
N SER A 166 4.64 5.55 -11.34
CA SER A 166 3.89 4.29 -11.28
C SER A 166 4.03 3.50 -12.58
N GLY A 167 4.69 2.34 -12.52
CA GLY A 167 4.92 1.48 -13.69
C GLY A 167 5.89 2.04 -14.74
N VAL A 168 6.55 3.18 -14.50
CA VAL A 168 7.53 3.78 -15.44
C VAL A 168 8.96 3.40 -15.04
N PRO A 169 9.63 2.49 -15.77
CA PRO A 169 10.99 2.08 -15.45
C PRO A 169 11.97 3.26 -15.50
N LEU A 170 13.00 3.17 -14.69
CA LEU A 170 14.12 4.09 -14.72
C LEU A 170 14.76 4.09 -16.12
N PRO A 171 14.99 5.27 -16.74
CA PRO A 171 15.54 5.32 -18.08
C PRO A 171 16.99 4.79 -18.10
N SER A 172 17.34 4.08 -19.17
CA SER A 172 18.73 3.67 -19.44
C SER A 172 19.67 4.88 -19.31
N PRO A 173 20.80 4.79 -18.56
CA PRO A 173 21.44 3.57 -18.09
C PRO A 173 21.05 3.11 -16.67
N GLN A 174 19.87 3.50 -16.19
CA GLN A 174 19.37 3.16 -14.86
C GLN A 174 20.33 3.64 -13.75
N ASN A 175 20.60 4.95 -13.75
CA ASN A 175 21.45 5.61 -12.75
C ASN A 175 20.72 5.76 -11.42
N LEU A 176 21.45 5.63 -10.31
CA LEU A 176 20.93 5.93 -8.97
C LEU A 176 20.35 7.35 -8.95
N LEU A 177 19.14 7.50 -8.43
CA LEU A 177 18.51 8.80 -8.25
C LEU A 177 18.59 9.24 -6.79
N GLU A 178 18.51 10.56 -6.59
CA GLU A 178 18.39 11.19 -5.28
C GLU A 178 17.27 12.23 -5.29
N VAL A 179 16.44 12.23 -4.26
CA VAL A 179 15.33 13.18 -4.11
C VAL A 179 15.22 13.67 -2.68
N ASP A 180 14.94 14.96 -2.53
CA ASP A 180 14.59 15.57 -1.26
C ASP A 180 13.07 15.53 -1.04
N VAL A 181 12.65 15.09 0.14
CA VAL A 181 11.24 15.01 0.54
C VAL A 181 11.04 15.64 1.93
N PRO A 182 9.99 16.46 2.13
CA PRO A 182 9.68 17.01 3.44
C PRO A 182 9.00 15.96 4.32
N MET A 183 9.33 15.95 5.61
CA MET A 183 8.62 15.14 6.59
C MET A 183 7.15 15.55 6.73
N VAL A 184 6.28 14.55 6.95
CA VAL A 184 4.85 14.73 7.24
C VAL A 184 4.54 14.16 8.62
N GLY A 185 3.75 14.91 9.40
CA GLY A 185 3.29 14.50 10.73
C GLY A 185 2.52 13.18 10.68
N ASN A 186 2.65 12.34 11.71
CA ASN A 186 2.02 11.02 11.70
C ASN A 186 0.49 11.10 11.73
N ILE A 187 -0.10 12.08 12.43
CA ILE A 187 -1.55 12.28 12.46
C ILE A 187 -2.04 12.71 11.09
N LYS A 188 -1.35 13.70 10.49
CA LYS A 188 -1.68 14.17 9.14
C LYS A 188 -1.53 13.07 8.10
N CYS A 189 -0.46 12.28 8.18
CA CYS A 189 -0.26 11.13 7.30
C CYS A 189 -1.34 10.07 7.49
N ASN A 190 -1.74 9.77 8.72
CA ASN A 190 -2.83 8.83 8.98
C ASN A 190 -4.17 9.31 8.43
N CYS A 191 -4.44 10.62 8.47
CA CYS A 191 -5.62 11.22 7.82
C CYS A 191 -5.61 11.04 6.29
N LEU A 192 -4.43 10.90 5.68
CA LEU A 192 -4.26 10.82 4.23
C LEU A 192 -4.19 9.37 3.71
N ASN A 193 -3.35 8.55 4.33
CA ASN A 193 -3.07 7.18 3.91
C ASN A 193 -3.93 6.12 4.63
N GLY A 194 -4.42 6.41 5.84
CA GLY A 194 -5.02 5.42 6.73
C GLY A 194 -4.00 4.41 7.28
N GLY A 195 -4.32 3.76 8.40
CA GLY A 195 -3.54 2.62 8.93
C GLY A 195 -2.09 2.93 9.36
N ILE A 196 -1.72 4.19 9.55
CA ILE A 196 -0.36 4.60 9.92
C ILE A 196 -0.12 4.35 11.42
N THR A 197 0.89 3.53 11.71
CA THR A 197 1.26 3.16 13.09
C THR A 197 2.42 4.02 13.62
N GLU A 198 2.74 3.89 14.91
CA GLU A 198 3.89 4.57 15.53
C GLU A 198 5.26 4.11 14.97
N ASN A 199 5.29 2.91 14.41
CA ASN A 199 6.44 2.28 13.77
C ASN A 199 6.67 2.75 12.33
N MET A 200 5.80 3.63 11.84
CA MET A 200 5.85 4.23 10.52
C MET A 200 6.10 5.72 10.63
N MET A 201 6.67 6.30 9.57
CA MET A 201 6.83 7.73 9.37
C MET A 201 6.58 8.07 7.91
N CYS A 202 6.18 9.31 7.63
CA CYS A 202 5.83 9.71 6.27
C CYS A 202 6.66 10.90 5.80
N ALA A 203 6.96 10.90 4.51
CA ALA A 203 7.67 12.01 3.88
C ALA A 203 7.20 12.14 2.42
N GLY A 204 7.12 13.38 1.95
CA GLY A 204 6.66 13.70 0.61
C GLY A 204 5.96 15.06 0.57
N PRO A 205 6.13 15.84 -0.51
CA PRO A 205 5.35 17.06 -0.72
C PRO A 205 3.87 16.70 -0.88
N LEU A 206 2.99 17.43 -0.19
CA LEU A 206 1.55 17.18 -0.29
C LEU A 206 0.98 17.67 -1.63
N GLU A 207 1.69 18.53 -2.36
CA GLU A 207 1.40 18.84 -3.75
C GLU A 207 1.80 17.73 -4.74
N GLY A 208 2.53 16.70 -4.29
CA GLY A 208 3.05 15.62 -5.13
C GLY A 208 4.30 16.00 -5.92
N GLY A 209 4.65 15.15 -6.88
CA GLY A 209 5.77 15.31 -7.81
C GLY A 209 7.14 14.83 -7.32
N LYS A 210 7.28 14.41 -6.06
CA LYS A 210 8.50 13.77 -5.52
C LYS A 210 8.16 12.68 -4.51
N ASP A 211 8.67 11.46 -4.68
CA ASP A 211 8.54 10.36 -3.71
C ASP A 211 9.52 9.21 -4.04
N SER A 212 9.60 8.22 -3.16
CA SER A 212 10.09 6.88 -3.50
C SER A 212 9.05 6.09 -4.30
N CYS A 213 9.49 5.14 -5.13
CA CYS A 213 8.60 4.34 -5.96
C CYS A 213 9.00 2.86 -6.00
N GLN A 214 8.34 2.05 -6.84
CA GLN A 214 8.59 0.60 -6.91
C GLN A 214 10.06 0.31 -7.25
N GLY A 215 10.72 -0.52 -6.46
CA GLY A 215 12.16 -0.82 -6.58
C GLY A 215 13.07 0.03 -5.68
N ASP A 216 12.57 1.12 -5.09
CA ASP A 216 13.27 1.82 -4.00
C ASP A 216 13.04 1.16 -2.64
N SER A 217 12.06 0.24 -2.56
CA SER A 217 11.72 -0.57 -1.38
C SER A 217 12.97 -1.07 -0.63
N GLY A 218 13.00 -0.86 0.68
CA GLY A 218 14.15 -1.18 1.52
C GLY A 218 15.31 -0.19 1.46
N GLY A 219 15.26 0.79 0.54
CA GLY A 219 16.22 1.89 0.46
C GLY A 219 16.18 2.83 1.66
N PRO A 220 17.24 3.62 1.89
CA PRO A 220 17.33 4.47 3.06
C PRO A 220 16.65 5.83 2.86
N MET A 221 15.96 6.31 3.89
CA MET A 221 15.62 7.73 4.05
C MET A 221 16.54 8.35 5.11
N VAL A 222 17.35 9.33 4.70
CA VAL A 222 18.45 9.89 5.50
C VAL A 222 18.36 11.39 5.69
N ILE A 223 18.89 11.87 6.81
CA ILE A 223 19.10 13.29 7.10
C ILE A 223 20.57 13.56 7.39
N ARG A 224 21.01 14.80 7.19
CA ARG A 224 22.37 15.24 7.49
C ARG A 224 22.40 16.16 8.71
N GLU A 225 23.18 15.77 9.73
CA GLU A 225 23.54 16.62 10.86
C GLU A 225 25.04 16.95 10.78
N GLY A 226 25.37 18.21 10.44
CA GLY A 226 26.75 18.63 10.22
C GLY A 226 27.42 17.84 9.08
N SER A 227 28.39 16.98 9.41
CA SER A 227 29.08 16.11 8.45
C SER A 227 28.55 14.67 8.43
N THR A 228 27.57 14.35 9.26
CA THR A 228 27.13 12.99 9.52
C THR A 228 25.74 12.75 8.96
N TRP A 229 25.58 11.68 8.19
CA TRP A 229 24.32 11.23 7.65
C TRP A 229 23.71 10.14 8.53
N ILE A 230 22.43 10.30 8.84
CA ILE A 230 21.68 9.48 9.79
C ILE A 230 20.44 8.96 9.07
N GLN A 231 20.24 7.65 9.06
CA GLN A 231 19.06 7.03 8.49
C GLN A 231 17.92 7.03 9.50
N ALA A 232 16.85 7.74 9.12
CA ALA A 232 15.64 7.89 9.89
C ALA A 232 14.58 6.84 9.52
N GLY A 233 14.54 6.47 8.24
CA GLY A 233 13.54 5.56 7.69
C GLY A 233 14.09 4.53 6.71
N VAL A 234 13.29 3.50 6.46
CA VAL A 234 13.45 2.51 5.40
C VAL A 234 12.22 2.61 4.49
N VAL A 235 12.40 2.76 3.18
CA VAL A 235 11.31 2.81 2.20
C VAL A 235 10.45 1.55 2.35
N SER A 236 9.14 1.71 2.59
CA SER A 236 8.23 0.60 2.89
C SER A 236 7.12 0.50 1.84
N PHE A 237 6.17 1.43 1.82
CA PHE A 237 5.07 1.41 0.87
C PHE A 237 4.56 2.81 0.55
N GLY A 238 3.73 2.90 -0.48
CA GLY A 238 3.01 4.10 -0.88
C GLY A 238 1.84 3.69 -1.78
N GLN A 239 0.76 4.46 -1.74
CA GLN A 239 -0.37 4.26 -2.65
C GLN A 239 -0.03 4.91 -3.99
N GLY A 240 0.75 4.24 -4.85
CA GLY A 240 1.36 4.84 -6.05
C GLY A 240 2.57 5.71 -5.72
N CYS A 241 3.05 6.55 -6.65
CA CYS A 241 4.33 7.27 -6.52
C CYS A 241 4.20 8.77 -6.78
N ALA A 242 4.74 9.59 -5.87
CA ALA A 242 4.89 11.04 -6.08
C ALA A 242 3.56 11.77 -6.29
N LEU A 243 2.56 11.37 -5.54
CA LEU A 243 1.20 11.81 -5.76
C LEU A 243 0.84 12.97 -4.80
N PRO A 244 0.02 13.97 -5.22
CA PRO A 244 -0.56 15.00 -4.33
C PRO A 244 -1.43 14.55 -3.13
N ASN A 245 -0.90 14.60 -1.90
CA ASN A 245 -1.55 14.21 -0.62
C ASN A 245 -1.49 12.73 -0.24
N LEU A 246 -0.72 11.89 -0.91
CA LEU A 246 -0.34 10.56 -0.40
C LEU A 246 1.17 10.54 -0.25
N PRO A 247 1.72 10.99 0.89
CA PRO A 247 3.15 10.90 1.12
C PRO A 247 3.57 9.44 1.25
N GLY A 248 4.77 9.11 0.79
CA GLY A 248 5.37 7.80 0.97
C GLY A 248 5.52 7.43 2.45
N VAL A 249 5.41 6.14 2.74
CA VAL A 249 5.47 5.58 4.09
C VAL A 249 6.75 4.78 4.27
N TYR A 250 7.41 5.02 5.40
CA TYR A 250 8.72 4.47 5.74
C TYR A 250 8.67 3.80 7.09
N ALA A 251 9.37 2.67 7.26
CA ALA A 251 9.56 2.06 8.58
C ALA A 251 10.52 2.92 9.41
N ARG A 252 10.12 3.27 10.63
CA ARG A 252 10.81 4.25 11.50
C ARG A 252 11.98 3.60 12.26
N VAL A 253 13.20 3.82 11.79
CA VAL A 253 14.44 3.13 12.27
C VAL A 253 14.63 3.20 13.78
N GLN A 254 14.38 4.35 14.41
CA GLN A 254 14.63 4.56 15.84
C GLN A 254 13.86 3.60 16.77
N ASN A 255 12.69 3.11 16.33
CA ASN A 255 11.87 2.20 17.13
C ASN A 255 12.47 0.79 17.20
N TYR A 256 13.42 0.47 16.33
CA TYR A 256 14.01 -0.85 16.22
C TYR A 256 15.45 -0.93 16.69
N GLN A 257 15.96 0.10 17.36
CA GLN A 257 17.33 0.13 17.89
C GLN A 257 17.68 -1.14 18.67
N ASN A 258 16.79 -1.58 19.56
CA ASN A 258 17.00 -2.77 20.39
C ASN A 258 17.09 -4.05 19.53
N TRP A 259 16.20 -4.21 18.55
CA TRP A 259 16.20 -5.38 17.67
C TRP A 259 17.43 -5.44 16.77
N ILE A 260 17.83 -4.31 16.17
CA ILE A 260 19.04 -4.22 15.34
C ILE A 260 20.27 -4.55 16.18
N THR A 261 20.36 -3.96 17.37
CA THR A 261 21.45 -4.14 18.31
C THR A 261 21.61 -5.60 18.77
N GLN A 262 20.51 -6.32 18.95
CA GLN A 262 20.54 -7.73 19.36
C GLN A 262 21.21 -8.64 18.32
N HIS A 263 21.11 -8.30 17.03
CA HIS A 263 21.69 -9.09 15.94
C HIS A 263 23.09 -8.60 15.54
N VAL A 264 23.25 -7.29 15.47
CA VAL A 264 24.46 -6.65 14.94
C VAL A 264 25.53 -6.43 16.03
N GLY A 265 25.08 -6.30 17.29
CA GLY A 265 25.91 -5.95 18.46
C GLY A 265 25.92 -4.45 18.75
N MET A 266 25.84 -4.07 20.03
CA MET A 266 25.74 -2.66 20.50
C MET A 266 26.82 -1.72 19.95
N ASN A 267 28.05 -2.20 19.77
CA ASN A 267 29.17 -1.37 19.33
C ASN A 267 29.30 -1.29 17.80
N ASN A 268 28.43 -1.98 17.06
CA ASN A 268 28.59 -2.23 15.62
C ASN A 268 27.46 -1.62 14.77
N ALA A 269 26.38 -1.10 15.39
CA ALA A 269 25.33 -0.36 14.73
C ALA A 269 25.44 1.10 15.19
N GLY A 270 25.94 1.98 14.31
CA GLY A 270 26.28 3.36 14.66
C GLY A 270 25.06 4.25 14.94
N PHE A 271 24.40 4.03 16.08
CA PHE A 271 23.23 4.79 16.51
C PHE A 271 23.62 6.19 17.01
N ILE A 272 22.95 7.21 16.49
CA ILE A 272 23.14 8.62 16.87
C ILE A 272 21.77 9.23 17.14
N GLN A 273 21.62 9.88 18.29
CA GLN A 273 20.41 10.62 18.60
C GLN A 273 20.37 11.92 17.79
N PHE A 274 19.34 12.07 16.97
CA PHE A 274 19.10 13.29 16.21
C PHE A 274 18.00 14.10 16.87
N ILE A 275 18.22 15.40 17.08
CA ILE A 275 17.22 16.32 17.62
C ILE A 275 17.02 17.45 16.62
N SER A 276 15.87 17.44 15.95
CA SER A 276 15.55 18.47 14.96
C SER A 276 15.47 19.87 15.58
N ASN A 277 15.98 20.85 14.83
CA ASN A 277 15.76 22.28 15.08
C ASN A 277 14.71 22.89 14.15
N ALA A 278 14.09 22.08 13.28
CA ALA A 278 13.04 22.52 12.39
C ALA A 278 11.72 22.76 13.14
N PRO A 279 10.81 23.59 12.61
CA PRO A 279 9.46 23.76 13.14
C PRO A 279 8.75 22.43 13.35
N VAL A 280 8.07 22.28 14.48
CA VAL A 280 7.26 21.09 14.80
C VAL A 280 6.32 20.76 13.64
N LEU A 281 6.16 19.47 13.36
CA LEU A 281 5.29 19.00 12.28
C LEU A 281 3.86 19.49 12.46
N ASP A 282 3.25 19.80 11.32
CA ASP A 282 1.82 20.05 11.26
C ASP A 282 1.09 18.72 11.44
N GLU A 283 0.55 18.54 12.64
CA GLU A 283 -0.29 17.39 13.01
C GLU A 283 -1.79 17.69 12.84
N THR A 284 -2.14 18.81 12.22
CA THR A 284 -3.53 19.12 11.90
C THR A 284 -3.93 18.44 10.60
N CYS A 285 -5.12 17.84 10.60
CA CYS A 285 -5.75 17.45 9.36
C CYS A 285 -6.27 18.74 8.67
N PRO A 286 -6.11 18.89 7.34
CA PRO A 286 -6.44 20.13 6.63
C PRO A 286 -7.85 20.65 6.97
N SER A 287 -7.98 21.91 7.38
CA SER A 287 -9.25 22.53 7.81
C SER A 287 -9.50 23.90 7.15
N SER A 288 -10.00 23.90 5.90
CA SER A 288 -10.70 25.04 5.27
C SER A 288 -11.37 24.62 3.97
N ALA A 289 -12.61 25.05 3.78
CA ALA A 289 -13.68 24.31 3.13
C ALA A 289 -14.23 24.98 1.83
N PRO A 290 -14.14 24.37 0.62
CA PRO A 290 -14.88 24.78 -0.59
C PRO A 290 -16.31 24.18 -0.73
N VAL A 291 -17.26 25.03 -1.14
CA VAL A 291 -18.70 24.75 -1.38
C VAL A 291 -18.98 23.57 -2.34
N CYS A 292 -19.91 22.68 -1.96
CA CYS A 292 -20.25 21.42 -2.66
C CYS A 292 -21.28 21.56 -3.82
N GLY A 293 -21.13 20.74 -4.87
CA GLY A 293 -22.24 20.24 -5.71
C GLY A 293 -22.62 20.97 -7.00
N GLY A 294 -21.69 21.22 -7.94
CA GLY A 294 -22.01 21.98 -9.17
C GLY A 294 -21.49 21.49 -10.53
N SER A 295 -20.82 20.33 -10.66
CA SER A 295 -20.21 19.95 -11.96
C SER A 295 -20.13 18.44 -12.21
N ALA A 296 -20.27 18.05 -13.48
CA ALA A 296 -20.20 16.66 -13.96
C ALA A 296 -18.82 16.03 -13.71
N GLY A 297 -18.77 14.71 -13.45
CA GLY A 297 -17.53 13.96 -13.17
C GLY A 297 -17.31 13.55 -11.70
N LEU A 298 -18.37 13.55 -10.87
CA LEU A 298 -18.32 13.14 -9.47
C LEU A 298 -19.25 11.94 -9.27
N TRP A 299 -18.73 10.82 -8.76
CA TRP A 299 -19.42 9.53 -8.60
C TRP A 299 -19.68 9.23 -7.12
N PRO A 300 -20.59 9.95 -6.44
CA PRO A 300 -20.70 9.95 -4.96
C PRO A 300 -21.16 8.62 -4.37
N TRP A 301 -21.74 7.73 -5.19
CA TRP A 301 -22.19 6.40 -4.79
C TRP A 301 -21.09 5.34 -4.82
N MET A 302 -19.89 5.65 -5.31
CA MET A 302 -18.86 4.64 -5.42
C MET A 302 -18.20 4.35 -4.06
N ALA A 303 -17.96 3.07 -3.81
CA ALA A 303 -17.43 2.54 -2.57
C ALA A 303 -16.10 1.82 -2.79
N SER A 304 -15.15 2.04 -1.91
CA SER A 304 -14.01 1.16 -1.68
C SER A 304 -14.40 0.16 -0.60
N ILE A 305 -14.30 -1.12 -0.91
CA ILE A 305 -14.54 -2.21 0.03
C ILE A 305 -13.19 -2.66 0.56
N THR A 306 -13.00 -2.48 1.86
CA THR A 306 -11.73 -2.74 2.52
C THR A 306 -11.86 -3.89 3.52
N TYR A 307 -10.78 -4.64 3.69
CA TYR A 307 -10.64 -5.63 4.76
C TYR A 307 -9.49 -5.20 5.67
N ARG A 308 -9.80 -4.84 6.93
CA ARG A 308 -8.86 -4.28 7.91
C ARG A 308 -8.09 -3.08 7.36
N ASN A 309 -8.83 -2.11 6.79
CA ASN A 309 -8.29 -0.92 6.11
C ASN A 309 -7.47 -1.16 4.83
N TYR A 310 -7.46 -2.37 4.26
CA TYR A 310 -6.82 -2.65 2.96
C TYR A 310 -7.88 -2.73 1.84
N PRO A 311 -7.77 -1.97 0.73
CA PRO A 311 -8.73 -2.03 -0.37
C PRO A 311 -8.67 -3.39 -1.06
N VAL A 312 -9.82 -4.05 -1.17
CA VAL A 312 -9.94 -5.37 -1.81
C VAL A 312 -10.65 -5.24 -3.15
N CYS A 313 -11.72 -4.44 -3.20
CA CYS A 313 -12.61 -4.34 -4.37
C CYS A 313 -13.29 -2.97 -4.43
N VAL A 314 -13.94 -2.74 -5.57
CA VAL A 314 -14.88 -1.64 -5.78
C VAL A 314 -16.30 -2.09 -5.45
N GLY A 315 -17.14 -1.15 -5.03
CA GLY A 315 -18.58 -1.37 -4.93
C GLY A 315 -19.38 -0.10 -5.25
N THR A 316 -20.70 -0.26 -5.29
CA THR A 316 -21.65 0.84 -5.51
C THR A 316 -22.67 0.90 -4.38
N LEU A 317 -22.89 2.07 -3.80
CA LEU A 317 -24.02 2.38 -2.93
C LEU A 317 -25.33 2.38 -3.75
N ILE A 318 -26.14 1.35 -3.54
CA ILE A 318 -27.41 1.15 -4.25
C ILE A 318 -28.64 1.39 -3.36
N SER A 319 -28.41 1.52 -2.06
CA SER A 319 -29.36 2.05 -1.06
C SER A 319 -28.56 2.71 0.06
N ASP A 320 -29.21 3.45 0.96
CA ASP A 320 -28.53 4.06 2.10
C ASP A 320 -27.92 3.03 3.07
N GLN A 321 -28.29 1.75 2.96
CA GLN A 321 -27.85 0.66 3.84
C GLN A 321 -27.07 -0.46 3.15
N PHE A 322 -26.94 -0.42 1.82
CA PHE A 322 -26.34 -1.51 1.06
C PHE A 322 -25.39 -1.03 -0.03
N VAL A 323 -24.21 -1.64 -0.04
CA VAL A 323 -23.23 -1.58 -1.13
C VAL A 323 -23.24 -2.89 -1.92
N MET A 324 -23.21 -2.78 -3.24
CA MET A 324 -23.20 -3.90 -4.18
C MET A 324 -21.82 -4.09 -4.80
N THR A 325 -21.36 -5.34 -4.91
CA THR A 325 -20.07 -5.71 -5.53
C THR A 325 -20.12 -7.15 -6.10
N SER A 326 -19.00 -7.63 -6.62
CA SER A 326 -18.80 -9.01 -7.11
C SER A 326 -18.62 -10.00 -5.95
N VAL A 327 -19.13 -11.23 -6.08
CA VAL A 327 -18.85 -12.32 -5.13
C VAL A 327 -17.37 -12.71 -5.12
N ALA A 328 -16.66 -12.51 -6.24
CA ALA A 328 -15.23 -12.82 -6.36
C ALA A 328 -14.38 -12.06 -5.32
N CYS A 329 -14.86 -10.90 -4.89
CA CYS A 329 -14.27 -10.08 -3.83
C CYS A 329 -14.02 -10.84 -2.51
N PHE A 330 -14.84 -11.84 -2.23
CA PHE A 330 -14.83 -12.59 -0.98
C PHE A 330 -14.14 -13.96 -1.11
N ALA A 331 -13.60 -14.30 -2.29
CA ALA A 331 -13.01 -15.61 -2.55
C ALA A 331 -11.75 -15.91 -1.69
N ARG A 332 -11.09 -14.88 -1.14
CA ARG A 332 -9.88 -15.01 -0.32
C ARG A 332 -10.11 -14.89 1.20
N PHE A 333 -11.26 -14.34 1.62
CA PHE A 333 -11.52 -13.99 3.03
C PHE A 333 -12.95 -14.40 3.42
N MET A 334 -13.09 -15.33 4.37
CA MET A 334 -14.39 -15.79 4.87
C MET A 334 -14.71 -15.14 6.22
N GLY A 335 -15.92 -14.57 6.35
CA GLY A 335 -16.44 -13.95 7.58
C GLY A 335 -16.75 -12.46 7.42
N THR A 336 -17.46 -11.87 8.40
CA THR A 336 -17.84 -10.43 8.43
C THR A 336 -16.85 -9.58 9.23
N ASP A 337 -16.06 -10.19 10.11
CA ASP A 337 -15.15 -9.47 11.01
C ASP A 337 -13.96 -8.86 10.25
N GLY A 338 -13.94 -7.52 10.22
CA GLY A 338 -12.88 -6.72 9.60
C GLY A 338 -13.21 -6.15 8.23
N TRP A 339 -14.43 -6.34 7.71
CA TRP A 339 -14.84 -5.64 6.48
C TRP A 339 -15.38 -4.24 6.80
N GLU A 340 -14.85 -3.25 6.09
CA GLU A 340 -15.22 -1.84 6.21
C GLU A 340 -15.53 -1.30 4.80
N VAL A 341 -16.63 -0.56 4.69
CA VAL A 341 -16.99 0.16 3.47
C VAL A 341 -16.61 1.61 3.64
N VAL A 342 -15.81 2.11 2.72
CA VAL A 342 -15.42 3.52 2.61
C VAL A 342 -16.05 4.07 1.34
N LEU A 343 -16.96 5.05 1.45
CA LEU A 343 -17.41 5.77 0.25
C LEU A 343 -16.33 6.79 -0.13
N ASN A 344 -15.73 6.63 -1.31
CA ASN A 344 -14.62 7.46 -1.80
C ASN A 344 -15.12 8.92 -1.91
N VAL A 345 -14.73 9.84 -1.03
CA VAL A 345 -13.43 10.54 -0.91
C VAL A 345 -12.94 11.17 -2.23
N VAL A 346 -13.86 11.79 -2.97
CA VAL A 346 -13.53 12.99 -3.75
C VAL A 346 -14.50 14.10 -3.38
N GLN A 347 -14.28 14.71 -2.20
CA GLN A 347 -14.33 16.17 -2.08
C GLN A 347 -13.69 16.62 -0.76
N PRO A 348 -13.00 17.78 -0.73
CA PRO A 348 -12.15 18.20 0.40
C PRO A 348 -12.90 18.59 1.68
N ASP A 349 -14.16 18.18 1.88
CA ASP A 349 -15.06 18.97 2.74
C ASP A 349 -16.27 18.30 3.43
N CYS A 350 -16.28 16.98 3.61
CA CYS A 350 -17.40 16.27 4.28
C CYS A 350 -17.12 15.91 5.74
N SER A 351 -16.81 16.90 6.58
CA SER A 351 -16.46 16.72 8.01
C SER A 351 -17.60 16.24 8.94
N SER A 352 -18.74 15.79 8.40
CA SER A 352 -19.87 15.30 9.20
C SER A 352 -20.54 14.01 8.69
N MET A 353 -19.89 13.21 7.84
CA MET A 353 -20.41 11.89 7.44
C MET A 353 -19.53 10.76 7.97
N PRO A 354 -20.08 9.57 8.28
CA PRO A 354 -19.27 8.42 8.66
C PRO A 354 -18.41 7.99 7.47
N ILE A 355 -17.12 8.32 7.47
CA ILE A 355 -16.20 8.11 6.33
C ILE A 355 -15.97 6.62 6.04
N ALA A 356 -16.08 5.78 7.07
CA ALA A 356 -16.07 4.34 6.98
C ALA A 356 -17.19 3.78 7.85
N THR A 357 -17.81 2.69 7.41
CA THR A 357 -18.78 1.96 8.21
C THR A 357 -18.42 0.49 8.21
N ASP A 358 -18.49 -0.13 9.38
CA ASP A 358 -18.34 -1.58 9.49
C ASP A 358 -19.45 -2.28 8.72
N VAL A 359 -19.14 -3.44 8.17
CA VAL A 359 -20.10 -4.30 7.48
C VAL A 359 -20.72 -5.25 8.49
N ALA A 360 -22.03 -5.14 8.69
CA ALA A 360 -22.76 -5.97 9.63
C ALA A 360 -23.02 -7.37 9.09
N ASN A 361 -23.39 -7.46 7.82
CA ASN A 361 -23.73 -8.71 7.15
C ASN A 361 -23.30 -8.63 5.68
N VAL A 362 -22.97 -9.79 5.10
CA VAL A 362 -22.76 -9.93 3.66
C VAL A 362 -23.73 -10.97 3.13
N PHE A 363 -24.48 -10.60 2.10
CA PHE A 363 -25.42 -11.47 1.40
C PHE A 363 -24.88 -11.81 0.02
N PHE A 364 -25.06 -13.05 -0.41
CA PHE A 364 -24.54 -13.55 -1.68
C PHE A 364 -25.67 -14.16 -2.50
N ASP A 365 -25.70 -13.87 -3.79
CA ASP A 365 -26.39 -14.68 -4.79
C ASP A 365 -25.37 -15.07 -5.86
N ASP A 366 -24.94 -16.32 -5.81
CA ASP A 366 -23.88 -16.87 -6.64
C ASP A 366 -24.42 -17.90 -7.63
N ILE A 367 -24.24 -17.61 -8.91
CA ILE A 367 -24.58 -18.50 -10.01
C ILE A 367 -23.27 -18.95 -10.66
N LEU A 368 -22.79 -20.13 -10.27
CA LEU A 368 -21.60 -20.79 -10.84
C LEU A 368 -20.28 -20.01 -10.66
N GLY A 369 -20.10 -19.30 -9.54
CA GLY A 369 -18.89 -18.53 -9.23
C GLY A 369 -18.90 -17.10 -9.80
N ASN A 370 -20.00 -16.70 -10.44
CA ASN A 370 -20.25 -15.37 -10.99
C ASN A 370 -21.55 -14.84 -10.40
N GLY A 371 -21.45 -14.05 -9.33
CA GLY A 371 -22.60 -13.58 -8.58
C GLY A 371 -22.46 -12.18 -8.05
N VAL A 372 -23.53 -11.71 -7.41
CA VAL A 372 -23.61 -10.39 -6.78
C VAL A 372 -23.56 -10.54 -5.26
N ALA A 373 -22.77 -9.70 -4.61
CA ALA A 373 -22.71 -9.58 -3.15
C ALA A 373 -23.30 -8.24 -2.70
N LEU A 374 -24.05 -8.26 -1.59
CA LEU A 374 -24.58 -7.07 -0.91
C LEU A 374 -24.01 -6.98 0.50
N LEU A 375 -23.34 -5.87 0.79
CA LEU A 375 -22.79 -5.57 2.11
C LEU A 375 -23.77 -4.66 2.85
N GLN A 376 -24.31 -5.15 3.97
CA GLN A 376 -25.15 -4.36 4.86
C GLN A 376 -24.29 -3.52 5.79
N LEU A 377 -24.53 -2.22 5.79
CA LEU A 377 -23.75 -1.26 6.54
C LEU A 377 -24.29 -1.13 7.98
N THR A 378 -23.38 -1.05 8.96
CA THR A 378 -23.76 -0.76 10.36
C THR A 378 -24.34 0.63 10.55
N GLN A 379 -23.95 1.61 9.70
CA GLN A 379 -24.52 2.96 9.67
C GLN A 379 -24.96 3.36 8.26
N PRO A 380 -26.11 4.05 8.10
CA PRO A 380 -26.60 4.46 6.79
C PRO A 380 -25.88 5.67 6.20
N PHE A 381 -25.77 5.69 4.88
CA PHE A 381 -25.34 6.82 4.08
C PHE A 381 -26.52 7.60 3.47
N SER A 382 -27.44 8.08 4.31
CA SER A 382 -28.67 8.74 3.85
C SER A 382 -28.46 10.09 3.12
N GLN A 383 -27.23 10.60 3.05
CA GLN A 383 -26.87 11.87 2.41
C GLN A 383 -26.33 11.70 0.98
N VAL A 384 -26.11 10.46 0.54
CA VAL A 384 -25.63 10.13 -0.81
C VAL A 384 -26.80 9.66 -1.66
N ALA A 385 -26.89 10.17 -2.89
CA ALA A 385 -27.88 9.68 -3.85
C ALA A 385 -27.50 8.26 -4.29
N ASN A 386 -28.41 7.32 -4.10
CA ASN A 386 -28.21 5.93 -4.49
C ASN A 386 -28.20 5.80 -6.01
N LEU A 387 -27.29 4.98 -6.55
CA LEU A 387 -27.26 4.70 -7.98
C LEU A 387 -28.39 3.71 -8.36
N PRO A 388 -29.21 4.00 -9.38
CA PRO A 388 -30.18 3.04 -9.89
C PRO A 388 -29.50 1.80 -10.48
N VAL A 389 -29.99 0.62 -10.10
CA VAL A 389 -29.56 -0.68 -10.66
C VAL A 389 -30.59 -1.16 -11.68
N ASN A 390 -30.13 -1.79 -12.76
CA ASN A 390 -31.00 -2.35 -13.79
C ASN A 390 -31.73 -3.62 -13.29
N THR A 391 -32.83 -3.44 -12.57
CA THR A 391 -33.72 -4.52 -12.10
C THR A 391 -34.92 -4.75 -13.01
N TYR A 392 -35.01 -4.04 -14.14
CA TYR A 392 -36.16 -4.07 -15.05
C TYR A 392 -35.84 -4.73 -16.40
N ASP A 393 -34.70 -5.42 -16.48
CA ASP A 393 -34.20 -6.07 -17.68
C ASP A 393 -34.14 -5.13 -18.89
N LEU A 394 -33.67 -3.90 -18.64
CA LEU A 394 -33.40 -2.95 -19.71
C LEU A 394 -32.34 -3.56 -20.62
N SER A 395 -32.66 -3.70 -21.91
CA SER A 395 -31.78 -4.32 -22.88
C SER A 395 -30.86 -3.27 -23.51
N PHE A 396 -29.56 -3.54 -23.44
CA PHE A 396 -28.52 -2.73 -24.05
C PHE A 396 -27.90 -3.55 -25.20
N GLY A 397 -28.21 -3.17 -26.43
CA GLY A 397 -27.71 -3.86 -27.62
C GLY A 397 -26.28 -3.44 -28.00
N PRO A 398 -25.59 -4.20 -28.87
CA PRO A 398 -24.29 -3.80 -29.40
C PRO A 398 -24.31 -2.39 -29.99
N GLY A 399 -23.29 -1.59 -29.67
CA GLY A 399 -23.22 -0.17 -30.06
C GLY A 399 -23.72 0.81 -28.99
N THR A 400 -24.33 0.33 -27.90
CA THR A 400 -24.73 1.17 -26.77
C THR A 400 -23.48 1.73 -26.08
N GLN A 401 -23.40 3.06 -25.96
CA GLN A 401 -22.34 3.74 -25.21
C GLN A 401 -22.58 3.61 -23.71
N CYS A 402 -21.58 3.11 -23.01
CA CYS A 402 -21.59 2.92 -21.56
C CYS A 402 -20.24 3.39 -20.99
N SER A 403 -20.17 3.48 -19.68
CA SER A 403 -18.97 3.87 -18.96
C SER A 403 -18.69 2.89 -17.85
N VAL A 404 -17.45 2.49 -17.69
CA VAL A 404 -16.98 1.71 -16.56
C VAL A 404 -16.26 2.66 -15.62
N ILE A 405 -16.68 2.64 -14.37
CA ILE A 405 -16.13 3.50 -13.32
C ILE A 405 -15.16 2.64 -12.52
N GLY A 406 -13.90 2.60 -12.99
CA GLY A 406 -12.82 1.80 -12.41
C GLY A 406 -11.80 2.66 -11.65
N TRP A 407 -10.78 2.02 -11.10
CA TRP A 407 -9.64 2.73 -10.52
C TRP A 407 -8.63 3.06 -11.63
N ASP A 408 -8.08 4.26 -11.59
CA ASP A 408 -6.96 4.61 -12.47
C ASP A 408 -5.64 4.10 -11.88
N SER A 409 -5.05 3.07 -12.47
CA SER A 409 -3.71 2.61 -12.10
C SER A 409 -2.59 3.58 -12.51
N GLU A 410 -2.88 4.57 -13.36
CA GLU A 410 -1.94 5.56 -13.89
C GLU A 410 -2.10 6.96 -13.26
N ALA A 411 -3.20 7.25 -12.56
CA ALA A 411 -3.43 8.52 -11.87
C ALA A 411 -3.54 8.30 -10.37
N GLY A 412 -2.41 8.40 -9.67
CA GLY A 412 -2.47 8.35 -8.23
C GLY A 412 -2.93 9.65 -7.55
N THR A 413 -3.43 9.49 -6.32
CA THR A 413 -3.34 10.24 -5.03
C THR A 413 -4.60 10.32 -4.17
N TYR A 414 -5.58 9.77 -4.79
CA TYR A 414 -6.98 10.07 -4.81
C TYR A 414 -7.15 9.20 -6.02
N LEU A 415 -7.74 8.04 -5.91
CA LEU A 415 -8.09 7.40 -7.16
C LEU A 415 -9.40 8.13 -7.52
N PRO A 416 -9.38 9.25 -8.29
CA PRO A 416 -10.63 9.67 -8.89
C PRO A 416 -11.05 8.45 -9.69
N PHE A 417 -12.29 8.02 -9.51
CA PHE A 417 -12.77 7.01 -10.42
C PHE A 417 -12.61 7.54 -11.84
N HIS A 418 -11.85 6.83 -12.67
CA HIS A 418 -11.77 7.18 -14.06
C HIS A 418 -13.04 6.69 -14.75
N GLU A 419 -13.51 7.47 -15.72
CA GLU A 419 -14.60 7.05 -16.57
C GLU A 419 -13.98 6.43 -17.82
N LEU A 420 -13.92 5.09 -17.88
CA LEU A 420 -13.56 4.39 -19.09
C LEU A 420 -14.81 4.30 -19.98
N GLN A 421 -14.85 5.11 -21.03
CA GLN A 421 -15.89 5.00 -22.04
C GLN A 421 -15.73 3.68 -22.80
N THR A 422 -16.85 2.99 -22.99
CA THR A 422 -16.88 1.71 -23.68
C THR A 422 -18.18 1.53 -24.43
N THR A 423 -18.22 0.51 -25.28
CA THR A 423 -19.39 0.18 -26.07
C THR A 423 -19.77 -1.27 -25.83
N ILE A 424 -21.07 -1.55 -25.70
CA ILE A 424 -21.57 -2.92 -25.64
C ILE A 424 -21.22 -3.64 -26.95
N VAL A 425 -20.72 -4.87 -26.84
CA VAL A 425 -20.44 -5.77 -27.96
C VAL A 425 -21.11 -7.13 -27.72
N ASN A 426 -21.10 -8.00 -28.74
CA ASN A 426 -21.55 -9.37 -28.54
C ASN A 426 -20.50 -10.12 -27.71
N CYS A 427 -20.94 -10.82 -26.67
CA CYS A 427 -20.09 -11.75 -25.90
C CYS A 427 -19.57 -12.89 -26.78
N ASP A 428 -18.49 -13.53 -26.35
CA ASP A 428 -17.98 -14.74 -26.98
C ASP A 428 -19.00 -15.88 -26.81
N PRO A 429 -19.16 -16.80 -27.78
CA PRO A 429 -20.02 -17.97 -27.64
C PRO A 429 -19.74 -18.85 -26.40
N SER A 430 -18.56 -18.73 -25.80
CA SER A 430 -18.18 -19.42 -24.56
C SER A 430 -18.68 -18.75 -23.29
N ASP A 431 -19.07 -17.48 -23.33
CA ASP A 431 -19.63 -16.75 -22.19
C ASP A 431 -21.08 -17.16 -21.93
N ASN A 432 -21.53 -17.07 -20.67
CA ASN A 432 -22.91 -17.42 -20.32
C ASN A 432 -23.88 -16.29 -20.71
N PRO A 433 -24.69 -16.45 -21.77
CA PRO A 433 -25.52 -15.36 -22.29
C PRO A 433 -26.67 -14.94 -21.35
N GLN A 434 -26.91 -15.69 -20.26
CA GLN A 434 -27.97 -15.36 -19.30
C GLN A 434 -27.52 -14.42 -18.19
N ILE A 435 -26.21 -14.33 -17.93
CA ILE A 435 -25.66 -13.54 -16.82
C ILE A 435 -24.50 -12.63 -17.26
N SER A 436 -24.09 -12.67 -18.53
CA SER A 436 -22.97 -11.89 -19.05
C SER A 436 -23.43 -10.74 -19.93
N ILE A 437 -22.87 -9.56 -19.69
CA ILE A 437 -22.89 -8.43 -20.61
C ILE A 437 -21.45 -8.05 -20.96
N CYS A 438 -21.17 -7.84 -22.25
CA CYS A 438 -19.80 -7.68 -22.72
C CYS A 438 -19.57 -6.33 -23.40
N THR A 439 -18.37 -5.82 -23.23
CA THR A 439 -17.92 -4.57 -23.84
C THR A 439 -16.69 -4.79 -24.70
N GLU A 440 -16.30 -3.76 -25.45
CA GLU A 440 -14.95 -3.70 -26.02
C GLU A 440 -13.89 -3.97 -24.94
N LEU A 441 -12.75 -4.53 -25.35
CA LEU A 441 -11.69 -4.91 -24.43
C LEU A 441 -11.16 -3.68 -23.68
N LEU A 442 -11.25 -3.74 -22.35
CA LEU A 442 -10.77 -2.74 -21.42
C LEU A 442 -9.49 -3.22 -20.74
N ASN A 443 -8.58 -2.28 -20.46
CA ASN A 443 -7.40 -2.54 -19.65
C ASN A 443 -7.80 -2.46 -18.16
N VAL A 444 -8.11 -3.60 -17.56
CA VAL A 444 -8.57 -3.72 -16.16
C VAL A 444 -7.58 -4.50 -15.32
N GLN A 445 -7.47 -4.17 -14.04
CA GLN A 445 -6.59 -4.83 -13.06
C GLN A 445 -7.41 -5.57 -12.00
N GLN A 446 -6.78 -6.45 -11.22
CA GLN A 446 -7.46 -7.22 -10.16
C GLN A 446 -8.21 -6.32 -9.16
N ASP A 447 -7.70 -5.12 -8.91
CA ASP A 447 -8.28 -4.14 -7.97
C ASP A 447 -9.54 -3.44 -8.54
N ASP A 448 -9.82 -3.58 -9.84
CA ASP A 448 -11.05 -3.12 -10.48
C ASP A 448 -12.23 -4.07 -10.25
N ASP A 449 -12.01 -5.23 -9.62
CA ASP A 449 -13.09 -6.19 -9.33
C ASP A 449 -14.23 -5.51 -8.58
N GLY A 450 -15.46 -5.73 -9.03
CA GLY A 450 -16.65 -5.05 -8.52
C GLY A 450 -17.01 -3.71 -9.18
N SER A 451 -16.21 -3.21 -10.13
CA SER A 451 -16.48 -1.94 -10.83
C SER A 451 -17.82 -1.96 -11.59
N PRO A 452 -18.64 -0.89 -11.51
CA PRO A 452 -19.93 -0.85 -12.17
C PRO A 452 -19.81 -0.51 -13.66
N LEU A 453 -20.53 -1.26 -14.50
CA LEU A 453 -20.82 -0.87 -15.88
C LEU A 453 -22.09 -0.01 -15.90
N LEU A 454 -21.95 1.25 -16.30
CA LEU A 454 -23.01 2.24 -16.32
C LEU A 454 -23.45 2.54 -17.74
N CYS A 455 -24.74 2.36 -18.04
CA CYS A 455 -25.31 2.74 -19.32
C CYS A 455 -26.36 3.84 -19.10
N LYS A 456 -26.39 4.84 -19.99
CA LYS A 456 -27.39 5.91 -19.90
C LYS A 456 -28.73 5.45 -20.45
N VAL A 457 -29.79 5.73 -19.70
CA VAL A 457 -31.17 5.62 -20.15
C VAL A 457 -31.82 6.99 -20.02
N ASN A 458 -32.08 7.63 -21.15
CA ASN A 458 -32.36 9.08 -21.21
C ASN A 458 -31.17 9.86 -20.62
N ASP A 459 -31.38 10.61 -19.53
CA ASP A 459 -30.36 11.39 -18.82
C ASP A 459 -29.94 10.76 -17.47
N MET A 460 -30.35 9.52 -17.19
CA MET A 460 -30.00 8.83 -15.94
C MET A 460 -28.97 7.72 -16.18
N TRP A 461 -27.96 7.67 -15.34
CA TRP A 461 -27.03 6.54 -15.28
C TRP A 461 -27.69 5.37 -14.56
N VAL A 462 -27.59 4.19 -15.15
CA VAL A 462 -28.09 2.94 -14.56
C VAL A 462 -26.94 1.93 -14.54
N GLN A 463 -26.67 1.35 -13.37
CA GLN A 463 -25.72 0.24 -13.28
C GLN A 463 -26.35 -1.01 -13.88
N THR A 464 -25.78 -1.48 -14.98
CA THR A 464 -26.28 -2.66 -15.70
C THR A 464 -25.40 -3.89 -15.49
N GLY A 465 -24.13 -3.70 -15.13
CA GLY A 465 -23.20 -4.81 -14.89
C GLY A 465 -22.20 -4.53 -13.77
N ILE A 466 -21.51 -5.60 -13.35
CA ILE A 466 -20.44 -5.59 -12.34
C ILE A 466 -19.23 -6.33 -12.93
N LEU A 467 -18.05 -5.73 -12.87
CA LEU A 467 -16.82 -6.38 -13.29
C LEU A 467 -16.51 -7.53 -12.33
N SER A 468 -16.19 -8.71 -12.86
CA SER A 468 -15.82 -9.88 -12.06
C SER A 468 -14.48 -10.43 -12.55
N ILE A 469 -13.45 -10.39 -11.69
CA ILE A 469 -12.10 -10.88 -12.01
C ILE A 469 -11.74 -12.02 -11.04
N PRO A 470 -11.87 -13.29 -11.46
CA PRO A 470 -11.53 -14.43 -10.60
C PRO A 470 -10.07 -14.40 -10.11
N PRO A 471 -9.79 -14.79 -8.86
CA PRO A 471 -8.43 -14.76 -8.33
C PRO A 471 -7.46 -15.62 -9.15
N GLY A 472 -6.38 -15.01 -9.67
CA GLY A 472 -5.35 -15.72 -10.41
C GLY A 472 -5.68 -16.00 -11.88
N SER A 473 -6.76 -15.41 -12.43
CA SER A 473 -6.95 -15.35 -13.87
C SER A 473 -6.03 -14.29 -14.47
N GLU A 474 -5.02 -14.70 -15.24
CA GLU A 474 -4.45 -13.81 -16.26
C GLU A 474 -5.56 -13.54 -17.30
N ILE A 475 -5.78 -12.29 -17.67
CA ILE A 475 -6.67 -11.94 -18.78
C ILE A 475 -6.17 -12.74 -19.99
N SER A 476 -7.00 -13.66 -20.48
CA SER A 476 -6.64 -14.51 -21.61
C SER A 476 -6.18 -13.61 -22.76
N PRO A 477 -4.95 -13.77 -23.30
CA PRO A 477 -4.45 -12.96 -24.41
C PRO A 477 -5.25 -13.17 -25.72
N PHE A 478 -6.28 -14.03 -25.69
CA PHE A 478 -7.19 -14.33 -26.79
C PHE A 478 -8.62 -13.80 -26.57
N SER A 479 -8.91 -13.12 -25.46
CA SER A 479 -10.23 -12.50 -25.27
C SER A 479 -10.37 -11.25 -26.13
N ASN A 480 -11.48 -11.12 -26.84
CA ASN A 480 -11.80 -9.95 -27.68
C ASN A 480 -12.74 -8.95 -26.98
N SER A 481 -13.16 -9.24 -25.74
CA SER A 481 -14.12 -8.44 -24.98
C SER A 481 -13.87 -8.52 -23.47
N THR A 482 -14.33 -7.49 -22.75
CA THR A 482 -14.40 -7.52 -21.27
C THR A 482 -15.79 -7.98 -20.84
N VAL A 483 -15.86 -8.92 -19.90
CA VAL A 483 -17.10 -9.56 -19.45
C VAL A 483 -17.52 -9.01 -18.09
N PHE A 484 -18.78 -8.62 -17.97
CA PHE A 484 -19.40 -8.15 -16.73
C PHE A 484 -20.56 -9.07 -16.35
N ILE A 485 -20.80 -9.22 -15.05
CA ILE A 485 -22.00 -9.87 -14.51
C ILE A 485 -23.17 -8.91 -14.70
N GLN A 486 -24.16 -9.30 -15.49
CA GLN A 486 -25.40 -8.56 -15.69
C GLN A 486 -26.22 -8.52 -14.41
N THR A 487 -26.77 -7.36 -14.06
CA THR A 487 -27.52 -7.17 -12.80
C THR A 487 -28.98 -7.63 -12.87
N SER A 488 -29.61 -7.63 -14.05
CA SER A 488 -31.04 -7.95 -14.18
C SER A 488 -31.46 -9.36 -13.74
N PRO A 489 -30.65 -10.44 -13.92
CA PRO A 489 -30.97 -11.77 -13.41
C PRO A 489 -31.09 -11.81 -11.88
N PHE A 490 -30.42 -10.91 -11.16
CA PHE A 490 -30.37 -10.85 -9.70
C PHE A 490 -31.48 -9.98 -9.10
N THR A 491 -32.48 -9.56 -9.89
CA THR A 491 -33.56 -8.66 -9.45
C THR A 491 -34.27 -9.15 -8.17
N TYR A 492 -34.60 -10.44 -8.10
CA TYR A 492 -35.27 -10.99 -6.92
C TYR A 492 -34.39 -10.87 -5.67
N PHE A 493 -33.11 -11.24 -5.78
CA PHE A 493 -32.15 -11.14 -4.69
C PHE A 493 -31.94 -9.68 -4.25
N LEU A 494 -31.70 -8.77 -5.20
CA LEU A 494 -31.47 -7.35 -4.93
C LEU A 494 -32.68 -6.73 -4.23
N THR A 495 -33.88 -6.90 -4.79
CA THR A 495 -35.10 -6.30 -4.21
C THR A 495 -35.48 -6.93 -2.87
N ASN A 496 -35.43 -8.26 -2.76
CA ASN A 496 -35.78 -8.93 -1.51
C ASN A 496 -34.81 -8.56 -0.38
N THR A 497 -33.52 -8.45 -0.67
CA THR A 497 -32.52 -8.10 0.35
C THR A 497 -32.64 -6.64 0.78
N ILE A 498 -32.77 -5.70 -0.17
CA ILE A 498 -32.86 -4.27 0.13
C ILE A 498 -34.14 -3.91 0.88
N TYR A 499 -35.28 -4.53 0.55
CA TYR A 499 -36.58 -4.14 1.11
C TYR A 499 -37.06 -5.00 2.29
N ASN A 500 -36.58 -6.25 2.44
CA ASN A 500 -37.08 -7.18 3.48
C ASN A 500 -36.07 -7.48 4.59
N VAL A 501 -34.81 -7.04 4.48
CA VAL A 501 -33.85 -7.10 5.59
C VAL A 501 -34.06 -5.88 6.50
N PRO A 502 -34.36 -6.05 7.81
CA PRO A 502 -34.55 -4.93 8.73
C PRO A 502 -33.31 -4.04 8.84
N SER A 503 -33.51 -2.74 9.04
CA SER A 503 -32.41 -1.84 9.37
C SER A 503 -31.85 -2.20 10.76
N ILE A 504 -30.54 -2.05 10.94
CA ILE A 504 -29.88 -2.40 12.20
C ILE A 504 -30.27 -1.42 13.32
N LEU A 505 -30.68 -0.20 12.95
CA LEU A 505 -31.08 0.87 13.87
C LEU A 505 -32.49 0.70 14.42
N ASP A 506 -33.38 -0.05 13.74
CA ASP A 506 -34.75 -0.32 14.21
C ASP A 506 -34.80 -1.31 15.40
N GLY A 507 -33.67 -1.93 15.76
CA GLY A 507 -33.57 -2.87 16.89
C GLY A 507 -33.38 -2.23 18.28
N ALA A 508 -33.19 -0.92 18.37
CA ALA A 508 -32.85 -0.23 19.63
C ALA A 508 -34.05 0.38 20.38
N GLU A 509 -35.26 0.38 19.80
CA GLU A 509 -36.48 0.77 20.52
C GLU A 509 -37.23 -0.44 21.08
N SER A 510 -37.04 -0.66 22.38
CA SER A 510 -37.96 -1.33 23.31
C SER A 510 -38.83 -2.49 22.79
N PHE A 511 -38.39 -3.73 23.02
CA PHE A 511 -39.33 -4.84 23.19
C PHE A 511 -39.16 -5.47 24.58
N SER A 512 -40.13 -5.16 25.44
CA SER A 512 -40.42 -5.86 26.69
C SER A 512 -40.71 -7.35 26.42
N PRO A 513 -40.28 -8.28 27.29
CA PRO A 513 -40.37 -9.71 27.02
C PRO A 513 -41.75 -10.26 27.40
N LEU A 514 -42.80 -10.01 26.61
CA LEU A 514 -44.08 -10.69 26.73
C LEU A 514 -44.81 -10.72 25.38
N SER A 515 -44.64 -11.80 24.60
CA SER A 515 -45.69 -12.45 23.78
C SER A 515 -45.06 -13.47 22.82
N LEU A 516 -44.57 -14.58 23.36
CA LEU A 516 -44.36 -15.81 22.61
C LEU A 516 -45.66 -16.61 22.66
N THR A 517 -46.53 -16.46 21.66
CA THR A 517 -47.58 -17.43 21.32
C THR A 517 -48.19 -17.08 19.97
N TYR A 518 -48.48 -18.11 19.16
CA TYR A 518 -49.00 -18.11 17.79
C TYR A 518 -47.89 -17.82 16.74
N ILE A 519 -47.52 -18.71 15.82
CA ILE A 519 -48.32 -19.69 15.06
C ILE A 519 -47.44 -20.89 14.72
N LEU A 520 -47.82 -22.06 15.21
CA LEU A 520 -47.41 -23.38 14.74
C LEU A 520 -48.73 -24.09 14.44
N LEU A 521 -49.05 -24.32 13.15
CA LEU A 521 -49.88 -25.43 12.64
C LEU A 521 -50.23 -25.24 11.16
N LEU A 522 -50.27 -26.40 10.47
CA LEU A 522 -50.72 -26.70 9.10
C LEU A 522 -49.60 -26.59 8.04
N SER A 523 -49.27 -27.59 7.21
CA SER A 523 -49.82 -28.95 7.00
C SER A 523 -48.92 -29.73 6.03
N LEU A 524 -48.68 -31.02 6.29
CA LEU A 524 -48.21 -32.04 5.34
C LEU A 524 -49.24 -32.27 4.22
N PRO A 525 -48.83 -32.79 3.03
CA PRO A 525 -48.99 -34.24 2.81
C PRO A 525 -47.88 -34.96 2.01
N ALA A 526 -47.69 -36.24 2.39
CA ALA A 526 -47.39 -37.48 1.64
C ALA A 526 -46.33 -37.47 0.49
N VAL A 527 -45.21 -38.17 0.59
CA VAL A 527 -44.98 -39.65 0.53
C VAL A 527 -45.26 -40.24 -0.87
N LEU A 528 -44.19 -40.67 -1.58
CA LEU A 528 -43.85 -42.06 -1.98
C LEU A 528 -43.08 -42.09 -3.32
N GLN A 529 -41.83 -42.58 -3.33
CA GLN A 529 -41.28 -43.39 -4.43
C GLN A 529 -39.96 -44.06 -4.02
N ALA A 530 -40.02 -45.38 -3.80
CA ALA A 530 -38.90 -46.31 -3.93
C ALA A 530 -39.49 -47.68 -4.32
N PHE A 531 -38.77 -48.40 -5.20
CA PHE A 531 -39.02 -49.71 -5.82
C PHE A 531 -39.89 -49.71 -7.10
N PHE A 532 -39.30 -49.49 -8.27
CA PHE A 532 -38.59 -50.50 -9.10
C PHE A 532 -37.63 -49.82 -10.07
#